data_AF-A0A949XK85-F1
#
_entry.id   AF-A0A949XK85-F1
#
_cell.length_a   1.000
_cell.length_b   1.000
_cell.length_c   1.000
_cell.angle_alpha   90.00
_cell.angle_beta   90.00
_cell.angle_gamma   90.00
#
_symmetry.space_group_name_H-M   'P 1'
#
loop_
_entity.id
_entity.type
_entity.pdbx_description
1 polymer ?
#
loop_
_entity_poly.entity_id
_entity_poly.type
_entity_poly.pdbx_seq_one_letter_code
_entity_poly.pdbx_strand_id
1 'polypeptide(L)'
;MSPTINSVTANPTTLSCSADPTGPHTAQLTANATPSACGGNLSYKWTVSEGSVTNDTSANATFDASTLNFGTGAQQQTKSVTATLTVTDETGKTASQTTTVTVNCPPQFVRLDDVVFAKNNARVNNCGKRLLIDDAARRMASGDYDIVLVGHRGADEEANLPAARGRARRGRAQTPEAGMALDEARTLNCAAVLSGGGGTCANVDPARIRVDWVGTDQTSEPRPGTCATSNIKERKTSRVTDADKNQRVEIYLVPRGSQSMPPAVKAIKPLPESEVKALGCPR
;
A
#
# COMPACT_ATOMS: atom_id res chain seq x y z
N MET A 1 -37.29 11.31 39.17
CA MET A 1 -36.81 10.17 38.35
C MET A 1 -36.32 10.70 37.03
N SER A 2 -35.16 10.22 36.56
CA SER A 2 -34.62 10.52 35.24
C SER A 2 -35.26 9.59 34.19
N PRO A 3 -35.17 9.89 32.88
CA PRO A 3 -35.51 8.91 31.84
C PRO A 3 -34.69 7.63 32.03
N THR A 4 -35.19 6.51 31.52
CA THR A 4 -34.50 5.20 31.60
C THR A 4 -34.19 4.71 30.19
N ILE A 5 -32.96 4.27 29.96
CA ILE A 5 -32.57 3.63 28.70
C ILE A 5 -32.67 2.12 28.91
N ASN A 6 -33.55 1.47 28.14
CA ASN A 6 -33.82 0.04 28.25
C ASN A 6 -32.82 -0.79 27.46
N SER A 7 -32.38 -0.28 26.30
CA SER A 7 -31.38 -0.93 25.46
C SER A 7 -30.67 0.06 24.55
N VAL A 8 -29.38 -0.18 24.32
CA VAL A 8 -28.55 0.47 23.30
C VAL A 8 -27.82 -0.64 22.57
N THR A 9 -27.92 -0.67 21.23
CA THR A 9 -27.32 -1.72 20.41
C THR A 9 -26.67 -1.14 19.16
N ALA A 10 -25.61 -1.79 18.69
CA ALA A 10 -25.03 -1.57 17.38
C ALA A 10 -25.15 -2.84 16.52
N ASN A 11 -25.55 -2.71 15.26
CA ASN A 11 -25.64 -3.84 14.33
C ASN A 11 -25.12 -3.46 12.92
N PRO A 12 -24.08 -4.13 12.40
CA PRO A 12 -23.25 -5.14 13.08
C PRO A 12 -22.35 -4.52 14.15
N THR A 13 -21.88 -5.34 15.10
CA THR A 13 -20.91 -4.91 16.13
C THR A 13 -19.47 -4.96 15.65
N THR A 14 -19.23 -5.54 14.46
CA THR A 14 -17.92 -5.61 13.81
C THR A 14 -17.99 -5.03 12.40
N LEU A 15 -17.09 -4.10 12.10
CA LEU A 15 -16.96 -3.43 10.81
C LEU A 15 -15.54 -3.58 10.26
N SER A 16 -15.39 -3.20 9.00
CA SER A 16 -14.10 -3.14 8.31
C SER A 16 -13.69 -1.69 8.07
N CYS A 17 -12.40 -1.42 8.11
CA CYS A 17 -11.85 -0.09 7.78
C CYS A 17 -12.04 0.24 6.29
N SER A 18 -11.87 1.51 5.92
CA SER A 18 -11.98 1.98 4.54
C SER A 18 -11.00 1.34 3.55
N ALA A 19 -9.93 0.72 4.02
CA ALA A 19 -8.95 0.02 3.17
C ALA A 19 -9.42 -1.39 2.75
N ASP A 20 -10.48 -1.94 3.35
CA ASP A 20 -11.12 -3.18 2.91
C ASP A 20 -12.38 -2.83 2.09
N PRO A 21 -12.32 -2.82 0.75
CA PRO A 21 -13.45 -2.39 -0.07
C PRO A 21 -14.65 -3.34 -0.04
N THR A 22 -14.50 -4.53 0.56
CA THR A 22 -15.54 -5.58 0.55
C THR A 22 -16.29 -5.71 1.87
N GLY A 23 -15.74 -5.16 2.95
CA GLY A 23 -16.29 -5.30 4.29
C GLY A 23 -17.40 -4.28 4.62
N PRO A 24 -18.23 -4.54 5.66
CA PRO A 24 -19.22 -3.58 6.11
C PRO A 24 -18.55 -2.37 6.78
N HIS A 25 -18.92 -1.16 6.38
CA HIS A 25 -18.36 0.09 6.93
C HIS A 25 -19.31 0.85 7.84
N THR A 26 -20.58 0.49 7.87
CA THR A 26 -21.59 1.18 8.66
C THR A 26 -22.29 0.25 9.64
N ALA A 27 -22.63 0.77 10.81
CA ALA A 27 -23.43 0.07 11.81
C ALA A 27 -24.66 0.91 12.17
N GLN A 28 -25.81 0.23 12.26
CA GLN A 28 -27.03 0.83 12.76
C GLN A 28 -26.96 0.90 14.29
N LEU A 29 -27.09 2.10 14.84
CA LEU A 29 -27.24 2.35 16.25
C LEU A 29 -28.72 2.48 16.57
N THR A 30 -29.21 1.68 17.51
CA THR A 30 -30.62 1.68 17.92
C THR A 30 -30.72 1.78 19.43
N ALA A 31 -31.67 2.59 19.89
CA ALA A 31 -31.95 2.79 21.28
C ALA A 31 -33.44 2.65 21.60
N ASN A 32 -33.74 2.10 22.76
CA ASN A 32 -35.07 2.10 23.35
C ASN A 32 -34.99 2.76 24.73
N ALA A 33 -35.79 3.80 24.96
CA ALA A 33 -35.82 4.53 26.21
C ALA A 33 -37.25 4.89 26.60
N THR A 34 -37.49 5.07 27.89
CA THR A 34 -38.77 5.49 28.46
C THR A 34 -38.61 6.81 29.20
N PRO A 35 -39.53 7.78 29.01
CA PRO A 35 -39.49 9.07 29.67
C PRO A 35 -39.68 8.93 31.18
N SER A 36 -39.28 9.96 31.91
CA SER A 36 -39.59 10.02 33.34
C SER A 36 -41.10 10.20 33.56
N ALA A 37 -41.58 9.93 34.78
CA ALA A 37 -43.02 9.98 35.11
C ALA A 37 -43.72 11.32 34.77
N CYS A 38 -42.98 12.42 34.64
CA CYS A 38 -43.49 13.74 34.22
C CYS A 38 -42.73 14.30 32.99
N GLY A 39 -41.96 13.47 32.30
CA GLY A 39 -40.92 13.88 31.36
C GLY A 39 -41.37 14.11 29.92
N GLY A 40 -42.61 13.76 29.56
CA GLY A 40 -43.13 13.97 28.20
C GLY A 40 -42.30 13.25 27.14
N ASN A 41 -41.97 13.93 26.04
CA ASN A 41 -41.18 13.38 24.94
C ASN A 41 -39.68 13.24 25.28
N LEU A 42 -39.00 12.38 24.52
CA LEU A 42 -37.57 12.17 24.62
C LEU A 42 -36.83 12.81 23.46
N SER A 43 -35.73 13.49 23.78
CA SER A 43 -34.72 13.91 22.81
C SER A 43 -33.49 13.01 22.91
N TYR A 44 -32.88 12.69 21.78
CA TYR A 44 -31.74 11.79 21.68
C TYR A 44 -30.52 12.58 21.22
N LYS A 45 -29.34 12.15 21.68
CA LYS A 45 -28.06 12.61 21.15
C LYS A 45 -27.05 11.48 21.18
N TRP A 46 -26.58 11.08 20.01
CA TRP A 46 -25.46 10.16 19.85
C TRP A 46 -24.15 10.92 19.71
N THR A 47 -23.12 10.40 20.36
CA THR A 47 -21.72 10.78 20.15
C THR A 47 -20.87 9.53 20.01
N VAL A 48 -19.75 9.63 19.28
CA VAL A 48 -18.82 8.52 19.08
C VAL A 48 -17.41 8.97 19.45
N SER A 49 -16.60 8.04 19.97
CA SER A 49 -15.22 8.34 20.37
C SER A 49 -14.32 8.67 19.16
N GLU A 50 -14.58 8.07 18.01
CA GLU A 50 -13.95 8.34 16.72
C GLU A 50 -14.95 8.03 15.58
N GLY A 51 -14.68 8.55 14.39
CA GLY A 51 -15.51 8.34 13.20
C GLY A 51 -16.66 9.36 13.09
N SER A 52 -17.71 8.98 12.36
CA SER A 52 -18.85 9.85 12.11
C SER A 52 -20.18 9.15 12.40
N VAL A 53 -21.17 9.92 12.85
CA VAL A 53 -22.54 9.46 13.07
C VAL A 53 -23.50 10.36 12.30
N THR A 54 -24.47 9.77 11.60
CA THR A 54 -25.57 10.48 10.95
C THR A 54 -26.89 10.18 11.67
N ASN A 55 -27.86 11.09 11.57
CA ASN A 55 -29.12 11.03 12.34
C ASN A 55 -28.90 10.93 13.85
N ASP A 56 -27.90 11.66 14.36
CA ASP A 56 -27.44 11.59 15.74
C ASP A 56 -28.45 12.12 16.77
N THR A 57 -29.53 12.76 16.33
CA THR A 57 -30.64 13.23 17.18
C THR A 57 -31.85 12.30 17.21
N SER A 58 -31.74 11.10 16.63
CA SER A 58 -32.78 10.08 16.54
C SER A 58 -32.49 8.89 17.46
N ALA A 59 -33.53 8.14 17.82
CA ALA A 59 -33.40 6.82 18.45
C ALA A 59 -32.67 5.82 17.54
N ASN A 60 -32.70 6.07 16.22
CA ASN A 60 -32.02 5.30 15.19
C ASN A 60 -31.00 6.19 14.47
N ALA A 61 -29.72 5.94 14.70
CA ALA A 61 -28.60 6.65 14.08
C ALA A 61 -27.72 5.67 13.30
N THR A 62 -26.87 6.18 12.40
CA THR A 62 -25.96 5.33 11.62
C THR A 62 -24.53 5.77 11.89
N PHE A 63 -23.73 4.84 12.42
CA PHE A 63 -22.28 5.00 12.58
C PHE A 63 -21.58 4.63 11.27
N ASP A 64 -20.56 5.40 10.90
CA ASP A 64 -19.71 5.18 9.74
C ASP A 64 -18.23 5.14 10.15
N ALA A 65 -17.61 3.99 9.88
CA ALA A 65 -16.22 3.68 10.16
C ALA A 65 -15.25 4.16 9.06
N SER A 66 -15.75 4.63 7.91
CA SER A 66 -14.92 5.01 6.76
C SER A 66 -13.97 6.18 7.04
N THR A 67 -14.32 7.03 8.01
CA THR A 67 -13.54 8.19 8.45
C THR A 67 -12.49 7.87 9.51
N LEU A 68 -12.43 6.62 10.00
CA LEU A 68 -11.42 6.18 10.95
C LEU A 68 -10.06 6.10 10.28
N ASN A 69 -9.06 6.69 10.93
CA ASN A 69 -7.67 6.60 10.49
C ASN A 69 -7.03 5.33 11.05
N PHE A 70 -6.52 4.47 10.17
CA PHE A 70 -5.66 3.35 10.51
C PHE A 70 -4.26 3.63 9.99
N GLY A 71 -3.24 3.11 10.67
CA GLY A 71 -1.86 3.19 10.19
C GLY A 71 -1.67 2.30 8.95
N THR A 72 -0.66 2.60 8.15
CA THR A 72 -0.22 1.67 7.10
C THR A 72 0.73 0.64 7.69
N GLY A 73 0.69 -0.61 7.19
CA GLY A 73 1.71 -1.60 7.52
C GLY A 73 1.23 -3.05 7.53
N ALA A 74 2.16 -3.92 7.90
CA ALA A 74 2.02 -5.37 7.82
C ALA A 74 1.20 -6.04 8.93
N GLN A 75 0.81 -5.30 9.96
CA GLN A 75 0.08 -5.87 11.09
C GLN A 75 -1.41 -5.56 10.94
N GLN A 76 -2.25 -6.52 11.31
CA GLN A 76 -3.68 -6.30 11.43
C GLN A 76 -3.93 -5.27 12.54
N GLN A 77 -4.83 -4.33 12.28
CA GLN A 77 -5.18 -3.30 13.25
C GLN A 77 -6.65 -3.42 13.63
N THR A 78 -6.93 -3.20 14.90
CA THR A 78 -8.28 -3.21 15.44
C THR A 78 -8.48 -1.96 16.28
N LYS A 79 -9.61 -1.29 16.07
CA LYS A 79 -10.07 -0.16 16.89
C LYS A 79 -11.42 -0.48 17.51
N SER A 80 -11.59 -0.13 18.79
CA SER A 80 -12.88 -0.20 19.46
C SER A 80 -13.45 1.22 19.57
N VAL A 81 -14.54 1.49 18.85
CA VAL A 81 -15.26 2.76 18.89
C VAL A 81 -16.39 2.65 19.90
N THR A 82 -16.46 3.61 20.82
CA THR A 82 -17.55 3.70 21.79
C THR A 82 -18.59 4.69 21.30
N ALA A 83 -19.82 4.23 21.09
CA ALA A 83 -20.97 5.07 20.81
C ALA A 83 -21.73 5.32 22.11
N THR A 84 -21.89 6.59 22.46
CA THR A 84 -22.58 7.05 23.66
C THR A 84 -23.90 7.67 23.27
N LEU A 85 -24.99 7.16 23.82
CA LEU A 85 -26.30 7.79 23.74
C LEU A 85 -26.52 8.63 24.99
N THR A 86 -27.02 9.85 24.81
CA THR A 86 -27.64 10.65 25.86
C THR A 86 -29.10 10.88 25.51
N VAL A 87 -30.00 10.58 26.44
CA VAL A 87 -31.43 10.84 26.31
C VAL A 87 -31.82 11.92 27.31
N THR A 88 -32.58 12.92 26.86
CA THR A 88 -33.05 14.03 27.71
C THR A 88 -34.57 14.14 27.62
N ASP A 89 -35.24 14.23 28.76
CA ASP A 89 -36.68 14.47 28.85
C ASP A 89 -37.03 15.97 28.80
N GLU A 90 -38.30 16.32 28.65
CA GLU A 90 -38.76 17.73 28.57
C GLU A 90 -38.51 18.52 29.87
N THR A 91 -38.29 17.83 30.99
CA THR A 91 -37.91 18.46 32.27
C THR A 91 -36.40 18.68 32.40
N GLY A 92 -35.62 18.37 31.35
CA GLY A 92 -34.17 18.55 31.31
C GLY A 92 -33.37 17.46 32.01
N LYS A 93 -34.00 16.36 32.44
CA LYS A 93 -33.27 15.24 33.08
C LYS A 93 -32.69 14.33 32.03
N THR A 94 -31.49 13.82 32.30
CA THR A 94 -30.73 13.01 31.35
C THR A 94 -30.46 11.60 31.87
N ALA A 95 -30.27 10.68 30.92
CA ALA A 95 -29.66 9.36 31.12
C ALA A 95 -28.69 9.08 29.98
N SER A 96 -27.65 8.30 30.25
CA SER A 96 -26.66 7.94 29.23
C SER A 96 -26.28 6.46 29.32
N GLN A 97 -26.07 5.84 28.15
CA GLN A 97 -25.62 4.47 28.02
C GLN A 97 -24.75 4.33 26.76
N THR A 98 -23.85 3.36 26.75
CA THR A 98 -22.89 3.15 25.66
C THR A 98 -23.06 1.79 24.99
N THR A 99 -22.63 1.71 23.73
CA THR A 99 -22.39 0.46 23.00
C THR A 99 -21.03 0.57 22.30
N THR A 100 -20.43 -0.58 21.97
CA THR A 100 -19.13 -0.62 21.29
C THR A 100 -19.26 -1.20 19.88
N VAL A 101 -18.45 -0.69 18.97
CA VAL A 101 -18.29 -1.18 17.61
C VAL A 101 -16.80 -1.45 17.39
N THR A 102 -16.47 -2.68 17.01
CA THR A 102 -15.10 -3.08 16.69
C THR A 102 -14.86 -2.89 15.20
N VAL A 103 -13.80 -2.18 14.82
CA VAL A 103 -13.43 -1.97 13.42
C VAL A 103 -12.08 -2.64 13.17
N ASN A 104 -12.07 -3.61 12.26
CA ASN A 104 -10.88 -4.35 11.88
C ASN A 104 -10.33 -3.81 10.57
N CYS A 105 -9.01 -3.69 10.48
CA CYS A 105 -8.32 -3.28 9.28
C CYS A 105 -7.27 -4.33 8.91
N PRO A 106 -7.39 -4.99 7.74
CA PRO A 106 -6.43 -5.98 7.32
C PRO A 106 -5.07 -5.32 7.03
N PRO A 107 -3.96 -6.08 7.12
CA PRO A 107 -2.64 -5.62 6.71
C PRO A 107 -2.65 -4.99 5.31
N GLN A 108 -2.01 -3.84 5.19
CA GLN A 108 -1.95 -3.07 3.95
C GLN A 108 -0.54 -3.12 3.37
N PHE A 109 -0.45 -3.25 2.04
CA PHE A 109 0.82 -3.06 1.36
C PHE A 109 1.26 -1.61 1.41
N VAL A 110 2.57 -1.38 1.35
CA VAL A 110 3.18 -0.05 1.30
C VAL A 110 3.82 0.13 -0.06
N ARG A 111 3.41 1.17 -0.79
CA ARG A 111 4.06 1.57 -2.05
C ARG A 111 5.18 2.57 -1.76
N LEU A 112 6.41 2.25 -2.15
CA LEU A 112 7.55 3.15 -2.07
C LEU A 112 7.69 3.95 -3.36
N ASP A 113 8.69 4.82 -3.42
CA ASP A 113 9.06 5.51 -4.65
C ASP A 113 9.56 4.51 -5.72
N ASP A 114 9.23 4.79 -6.97
CA ASP A 114 9.55 3.97 -8.12
C ASP A 114 11.01 4.21 -8.57
N VAL A 115 11.66 3.16 -9.06
CA VAL A 115 12.96 3.29 -9.73
C VAL A 115 12.72 3.70 -11.17
N VAL A 116 13.20 4.87 -11.57
CA VAL A 116 13.10 5.37 -12.94
C VAL A 116 14.35 5.06 -13.74
N PHE A 117 14.16 4.70 -15.00
CA PHE A 117 15.22 4.35 -15.94
C PHE A 117 15.26 5.34 -17.09
N ALA A 118 16.45 5.53 -17.65
CA ALA A 118 16.57 6.27 -18.90
C ALA A 118 15.97 5.45 -20.07
N LYS A 119 15.53 6.16 -21.11
CA LYS A 119 14.99 5.57 -22.32
C LYS A 119 15.88 4.46 -22.89
N ASN A 120 15.27 3.31 -23.21
CA ASN A 120 15.88 2.11 -23.76
C ASN A 120 17.05 1.56 -22.91
N ASN A 121 17.01 1.77 -21.59
CA ASN A 121 18.03 1.33 -20.65
C ASN A 121 17.41 0.56 -19.48
N ALA A 122 18.07 -0.51 -19.05
CA ALA A 122 17.66 -1.34 -17.91
C ALA A 122 18.58 -1.25 -16.69
N ARG A 123 19.66 -0.45 -16.78
CA ARG A 123 20.62 -0.29 -15.70
C ARG A 123 20.05 0.57 -14.58
N VAL A 124 20.03 0.03 -13.36
CA VAL A 124 19.69 0.80 -12.15
C VAL A 124 20.72 1.92 -11.93
N ASN A 125 20.24 3.15 -11.86
CA ASN A 125 21.06 4.34 -11.59
C ASN A 125 21.34 4.49 -10.08
N ASN A 126 22.16 5.47 -9.69
CA ASN A 126 22.53 5.63 -8.28
C ASN A 126 21.33 6.02 -7.41
N CYS A 127 20.39 6.81 -7.94
CA CYS A 127 19.18 7.13 -7.22
C CYS A 127 18.29 5.90 -6.97
N GLY A 128 18.11 5.04 -7.98
CA GLY A 128 17.38 3.78 -7.85
C GLY A 128 18.03 2.83 -6.85
N LYS A 129 19.37 2.73 -6.85
CA LYS A 129 20.11 1.95 -5.84
C LYS A 129 19.81 2.46 -4.42
N ARG A 130 19.74 3.77 -4.23
CA ARG A 130 19.35 4.38 -2.94
C ARG A 130 17.95 3.94 -2.55
N LEU A 131 16.94 4.07 -3.43
CA LEU A 131 15.58 3.62 -3.11
C LEU A 131 15.52 2.13 -2.71
N LEU A 132 16.19 1.27 -3.48
CA LEU A 132 16.20 -0.17 -3.23
C LEU A 132 16.92 -0.54 -1.93
N ILE A 133 18.09 0.04 -1.66
CA ILE A 133 18.93 -0.36 -0.52
C ILE A 133 18.53 0.40 0.75
N ASP A 134 18.40 1.72 0.64
CA ASP A 134 18.17 2.61 1.76
C ASP A 134 16.69 2.70 2.15
N ASP A 135 15.74 2.34 1.29
CA ASP A 135 14.33 2.33 1.70
C ASP A 135 13.77 0.91 1.73
N ALA A 136 13.75 0.23 0.59
CA ALA A 136 13.10 -1.08 0.48
C ALA A 136 13.80 -2.15 1.35
N ALA A 137 15.11 -2.34 1.17
CA ALA A 137 15.85 -3.36 1.92
C ALA A 137 15.90 -3.07 3.43
N ARG A 138 15.99 -1.79 3.85
CA ARG A 138 15.92 -1.42 5.26
C ARG A 138 14.58 -1.81 5.90
N ARG A 139 13.47 -1.59 5.20
CA ARG A 139 12.13 -1.98 5.70
C ARG A 139 11.93 -3.50 5.71
N MET A 140 12.60 -4.24 4.83
CA MET A 140 12.56 -5.70 4.82
C MET A 140 13.23 -6.35 6.03
N ALA A 141 14.10 -5.62 6.72
CA ALA A 141 14.79 -6.10 7.92
C ALA A 141 13.84 -6.41 9.08
N SER A 142 12.62 -5.85 9.10
CA SER A 142 11.62 -6.19 10.13
C SER A 142 11.12 -7.64 10.03
N GLY A 143 11.22 -8.26 8.85
CA GLY A 143 10.72 -9.61 8.60
C GLY A 143 9.23 -9.68 8.24
N ASP A 144 8.51 -8.56 8.31
CA ASP A 144 7.04 -8.54 8.17
C ASP A 144 6.53 -8.49 6.72
N TYR A 145 7.39 -8.19 5.76
CA TYR A 145 7.02 -7.98 4.36
C TYR A 145 7.69 -8.96 3.40
N ASP A 146 7.10 -9.13 2.22
CA ASP A 146 7.77 -9.55 1.00
C ASP A 146 7.86 -8.34 0.06
N ILE A 147 8.91 -8.24 -0.76
CA ILE A 147 9.01 -7.20 -1.80
C ILE A 147 8.31 -7.70 -3.06
N VAL A 148 7.45 -6.88 -3.65
CA VAL A 148 6.95 -7.05 -5.01
C VAL A 148 7.49 -5.93 -5.89
N LEU A 149 8.16 -6.31 -6.98
CA LEU A 149 8.64 -5.39 -8.02
C LEU A 149 7.78 -5.52 -9.26
N VAL A 150 7.30 -4.41 -9.81
CA VAL A 150 6.51 -4.40 -11.06
C VAL A 150 7.19 -3.53 -12.10
N GLY A 151 7.65 -4.14 -13.19
CA GLY A 151 8.35 -3.47 -14.29
C GLY A 151 7.41 -2.88 -15.34
N HIS A 152 7.77 -1.70 -15.82
CA HIS A 152 7.10 -0.97 -16.88
C HIS A 152 8.09 -0.44 -17.92
N ARG A 153 7.60 -0.26 -19.14
CA ARG A 153 8.27 0.48 -20.22
C ARG A 153 7.37 1.57 -20.79
N GLY A 154 8.01 2.61 -21.31
CA GLY A 154 7.31 3.67 -22.06
C GLY A 154 6.72 3.13 -23.36
N ALA A 155 5.60 3.69 -23.79
CA ALA A 155 4.98 3.34 -25.08
C ALA A 155 5.85 3.72 -26.29
N ASP A 156 6.77 4.67 -26.11
CA ASP A 156 7.72 5.17 -27.10
C ASP A 156 9.09 4.49 -27.02
N GLU A 157 9.22 3.42 -26.22
CA GLU A 157 10.42 2.60 -26.11
C GLU A 157 10.37 1.36 -26.99
N GLU A 158 11.56 0.83 -27.28
CA GLU A 158 11.70 -0.50 -27.86
C GLU A 158 11.09 -1.54 -26.92
N ALA A 159 10.58 -2.65 -27.47
CA ALA A 159 10.05 -3.72 -26.62
C ALA A 159 11.17 -4.43 -25.84
N ASN A 160 12.31 -4.66 -26.51
CA ASN A 160 13.41 -5.46 -26.01
C ASN A 160 14.72 -4.66 -26.00
N LEU A 161 15.62 -5.02 -25.09
CA LEU A 161 17.01 -4.58 -25.15
C LEU A 161 17.66 -5.04 -26.46
N PRO A 162 18.62 -4.27 -27.01
CA PRO A 162 19.35 -4.68 -28.19
C PRO A 162 19.94 -6.09 -28.01
N ALA A 163 19.52 -7.02 -28.88
CA ALA A 163 20.10 -8.35 -28.92
C ALA A 163 21.61 -8.24 -29.20
N ALA A 164 22.38 -9.17 -28.65
CA ALA A 164 23.80 -9.29 -28.94
C ALA A 164 24.00 -9.68 -30.42
N ARG A 165 23.97 -8.71 -31.34
CA ARG A 165 24.22 -8.97 -32.76
C ARG A 165 25.68 -9.37 -32.97
N GLY A 166 25.86 -10.35 -33.86
CA GLY A 166 27.07 -11.11 -34.09
C GLY A 166 28.36 -10.31 -34.25
N ARG A 167 29.46 -10.95 -33.85
CA ARG A 167 30.79 -10.37 -33.60
C ARG A 167 30.71 -9.22 -32.62
N ALA A 168 30.64 -9.58 -31.33
CA ALA A 168 31.07 -8.70 -30.25
C ALA A 168 32.31 -7.94 -30.74
N ARG A 169 32.23 -6.61 -30.81
CA ARG A 169 33.42 -5.75 -30.86
C ARG A 169 34.31 -6.29 -29.75
N ARG A 170 35.40 -6.94 -30.14
CA ARG A 170 36.34 -7.67 -29.28
C ARG A 170 36.55 -6.85 -27.99
N GLY A 171 35.91 -7.25 -26.89
CA GLY A 171 36.10 -6.61 -25.58
C GLY A 171 34.86 -6.17 -24.79
N ARG A 172 33.65 -6.09 -25.35
CA ARG A 172 32.45 -5.81 -24.53
C ARG A 172 31.75 -7.12 -24.15
N ALA A 173 31.90 -7.54 -22.89
CA ALA A 173 31.17 -8.68 -22.35
C ALA A 173 29.66 -8.49 -22.58
N GLN A 174 28.99 -9.56 -23.00
CA GLN A 174 27.54 -9.59 -23.14
C GLN A 174 26.91 -9.39 -21.76
N THR A 175 25.91 -8.53 -21.67
CA THR A 175 25.09 -8.40 -20.47
C THR A 175 24.06 -9.54 -20.48
N PRO A 176 23.82 -10.25 -19.36
CA PRO A 176 22.90 -11.40 -19.33
C PRO A 176 21.48 -11.07 -19.81
N GLU A 177 21.05 -9.82 -19.69
CA GLU A 177 19.74 -9.32 -20.11
C GLU A 177 19.64 -8.94 -21.62
N ALA A 178 20.67 -9.20 -22.43
CA ALA A 178 20.65 -8.83 -23.85
C ALA A 178 19.53 -9.55 -24.62
N GLY A 179 18.65 -8.78 -25.26
CA GLY A 179 17.48 -9.31 -26.00
C GLY A 179 16.22 -9.54 -25.16
N MET A 180 16.30 -9.35 -23.83
CA MET A 180 15.17 -9.43 -22.91
C MET A 180 14.22 -8.24 -23.07
N ALA A 181 12.95 -8.38 -22.68
CA ALA A 181 12.02 -7.27 -22.62
C ALA A 181 12.53 -6.17 -21.65
N LEU A 182 12.32 -4.89 -21.98
CA LEU A 182 12.89 -3.78 -21.19
C LEU A 182 12.38 -3.77 -19.73
N ASP A 183 11.09 -3.95 -19.55
CA ASP A 183 10.39 -4.01 -18.26
C ASP A 183 10.86 -5.21 -17.42
N GLU A 184 11.03 -6.37 -18.06
CA GLU A 184 11.60 -7.57 -17.42
C GLU A 184 13.04 -7.32 -16.98
N ALA A 185 13.90 -6.85 -17.88
CA ALA A 185 15.31 -6.58 -17.59
C ALA A 185 15.49 -5.55 -16.46
N ARG A 186 14.66 -4.50 -16.43
CA ARG A 186 14.64 -3.50 -15.36
C ARG A 186 14.27 -4.13 -14.02
N THR A 187 13.23 -4.96 -14.02
CA THR A 187 12.75 -5.65 -12.81
C THR A 187 13.81 -6.57 -12.24
N LEU A 188 14.45 -7.38 -13.09
CA LEU A 188 15.51 -8.29 -12.67
C LEU A 188 16.77 -7.55 -12.21
N ASN A 189 17.13 -6.44 -12.85
CA ASN A 189 18.23 -5.60 -12.39
C ASN A 189 17.94 -4.94 -11.02
N CYS A 190 16.70 -4.51 -10.76
CA CYS A 190 16.29 -4.06 -9.43
C CYS A 190 16.36 -5.19 -8.40
N ALA A 191 15.88 -6.38 -8.74
CA ALA A 191 15.97 -7.55 -7.87
C ALA A 191 17.43 -7.92 -7.56
N ALA A 192 18.31 -7.85 -8.56
CA ALA A 192 19.75 -8.10 -8.38
C ALA A 192 20.41 -7.08 -7.44
N VAL A 193 19.97 -5.81 -7.46
CA VAL A 193 20.42 -4.81 -6.47
C VAL A 193 19.95 -5.17 -5.05
N LEU A 194 18.77 -5.77 -4.91
CA LEU A 194 18.23 -6.16 -3.60
C LEU A 194 18.86 -7.44 -3.05
N SER A 195 19.16 -8.43 -3.89
CA SER A 195 19.60 -9.77 -3.45
C SER A 195 21.07 -10.09 -3.70
N GLY A 196 21.81 -9.22 -4.41
CA GLY A 196 23.17 -9.51 -4.85
C GLY A 196 24.21 -9.70 -3.73
N GLY A 197 23.93 -9.30 -2.48
CA GLY A 197 24.66 -9.69 -1.27
C GLY A 197 26.08 -9.12 -1.10
N GLY A 198 26.61 -8.38 -2.07
CA GLY A 198 27.98 -7.85 -2.04
C GLY A 198 28.12 -6.42 -2.57
N GLY A 199 29.11 -5.69 -2.06
CA GLY A 199 29.49 -4.35 -2.54
C GLY A 199 28.37 -3.32 -2.40
N THR A 200 27.85 -2.82 -3.53
CA THR A 200 26.81 -1.78 -3.60
C THR A 200 25.39 -2.35 -3.73
N CYS A 201 25.15 -3.56 -3.22
CA CYS A 201 23.85 -4.24 -3.27
C CYS A 201 23.42 -4.65 -1.86
N ALA A 202 22.11 -4.77 -1.65
CA ALA A 202 21.55 -5.30 -0.42
C ALA A 202 21.63 -6.84 -0.38
N ASN A 203 21.21 -7.41 0.74
CA ASN A 203 21.21 -8.86 0.99
C ASN A 203 19.81 -9.35 1.39
N VAL A 204 18.81 -9.01 0.58
CA VAL A 204 17.44 -9.50 0.74
C VAL A 204 17.37 -10.93 0.20
N ASP A 205 16.77 -11.83 0.98
CA ASP A 205 16.51 -13.21 0.57
C ASP A 205 15.69 -13.25 -0.73
N PRO A 206 16.19 -13.86 -1.81
CA PRO A 206 15.46 -14.02 -3.07
C PRO A 206 14.05 -14.60 -2.91
N ALA A 207 13.83 -15.50 -1.93
CA ALA A 207 12.52 -16.09 -1.67
C ALA A 207 11.48 -15.07 -1.17
N ARG A 208 11.94 -13.90 -0.68
CA ARG A 208 11.11 -12.78 -0.25
C ARG A 208 10.94 -11.70 -1.31
N ILE A 209 11.39 -11.96 -2.54
CA ILE A 209 11.22 -11.07 -3.69
C ILE A 209 10.30 -11.76 -4.70
N ARG A 210 9.26 -11.04 -5.09
CA ARG A 210 8.35 -11.44 -6.16
C ARG A 210 8.35 -10.37 -7.24
N VAL A 211 8.11 -10.79 -8.47
CA VAL A 211 8.28 -9.92 -9.63
C VAL A 211 7.09 -10.04 -10.57
N ASP A 212 6.83 -8.95 -11.27
CA ASP A 212 5.95 -8.90 -12.43
C ASP A 212 6.49 -7.85 -13.42
N TRP A 213 6.10 -7.96 -14.67
CA TRP A 213 6.46 -7.02 -15.72
C TRP A 213 5.31 -6.96 -16.72
N VAL A 214 4.82 -5.74 -16.95
CA VAL A 214 3.51 -5.49 -17.55
C VAL A 214 3.60 -4.67 -18.84
N GLY A 215 4.79 -4.57 -19.43
CA GLY A 215 5.03 -3.85 -20.65
C GLY A 215 4.66 -2.37 -20.52
N THR A 216 3.75 -1.92 -21.38
CA THR A 216 3.33 -0.51 -21.48
C THR A 216 2.16 -0.15 -20.59
N ASP A 217 1.63 -1.07 -19.78
CA ASP A 217 0.51 -0.80 -18.90
C ASP A 217 0.91 0.20 -17.80
N GLN A 218 0.09 1.24 -17.59
CA GLN A 218 0.36 2.34 -16.66
C GLN A 218 -0.82 2.55 -15.70
N THR A 219 -1.28 1.48 -15.05
CA THR A 219 -2.48 1.49 -14.20
C THR A 219 -2.34 2.28 -12.89
N SER A 220 -1.10 2.57 -12.50
CA SER A 220 -0.71 3.26 -11.28
C SER A 220 -0.07 4.60 -11.62
N GLU A 221 -0.37 5.64 -10.83
CA GLU A 221 0.28 6.94 -10.99
C GLU A 221 1.79 6.82 -10.74
N PRO A 222 2.67 7.38 -11.60
CA PRO A 222 4.11 7.34 -11.39
C PRO A 222 4.54 8.09 -10.11
N ARG A 223 5.45 7.49 -9.35
CA ARG A 223 6.10 8.05 -8.15
C ARG A 223 7.62 8.03 -8.33
N PRO A 224 8.21 8.85 -9.21
CA PRO A 224 9.63 8.76 -9.59
C PRO A 224 10.65 9.09 -8.46
N GLY A 225 10.17 9.29 -7.23
CA GLY A 225 10.93 9.81 -6.10
C GLY A 225 11.63 11.13 -6.42
N THR A 226 12.69 11.43 -5.66
CA THR A 226 13.56 12.57 -5.97
C THR A 226 14.55 12.29 -7.11
N CYS A 227 14.44 11.18 -7.83
CA CYS A 227 15.44 10.79 -8.83
C CYS A 227 15.49 11.72 -10.05
N ALA A 228 14.36 12.31 -10.44
CA ALA A 228 14.32 13.29 -11.53
C ALA A 228 14.85 14.68 -11.12
N THR A 229 14.85 15.00 -9.83
CA THR A 229 15.14 16.36 -9.29
C THR A 229 16.40 16.42 -8.42
N SER A 230 17.02 15.28 -8.09
CA SER A 230 18.17 15.22 -7.19
C SER A 230 19.49 15.60 -7.87
N ASN A 231 20.37 16.25 -7.12
CA ASN A 231 21.75 16.57 -7.55
C ASN A 231 22.71 15.35 -7.49
N ILE A 232 22.18 14.12 -7.47
CA ILE A 232 23.00 12.91 -7.41
C ILE A 232 23.83 12.80 -8.69
N LYS A 233 25.12 12.58 -8.55
CA LYS A 233 26.03 12.43 -9.69
C LYS A 233 25.70 11.14 -10.45
N GLU A 234 24.99 11.30 -11.56
CA GLU A 234 24.66 10.21 -12.48
C GLU A 234 25.55 10.19 -13.72
N ARG A 235 25.78 8.98 -14.26
CA ARG A 235 26.36 8.83 -15.60
C ARG A 235 25.42 9.47 -16.62
N LYS A 236 25.97 10.12 -17.66
CA LYS A 236 25.17 10.82 -18.68
C LYS A 236 24.06 9.95 -19.29
N THR A 237 24.32 8.66 -19.50
CA THR A 237 23.39 7.68 -20.09
C THR A 237 22.37 7.08 -19.09
N SER A 238 22.46 7.47 -17.82
CA SER A 238 21.61 6.97 -16.72
C SER A 238 20.85 8.12 -16.04
N ARG A 239 20.97 9.34 -16.57
CA ARG A 239 20.16 10.48 -16.14
C ARG A 239 18.73 10.27 -16.60
N VAL A 240 17.80 10.57 -15.71
CA VAL A 240 16.37 10.49 -15.93
C VAL A 240 15.73 11.86 -15.73
N THR A 241 14.62 12.08 -16.40
CA THR A 241 13.82 13.30 -16.36
C THR A 241 12.36 12.93 -16.15
N ASP A 242 11.47 13.93 -15.96
CA ASP A 242 10.04 13.68 -15.84
C ASP A 242 9.42 13.02 -17.08
N ALA A 243 10.06 13.15 -18.25
CA ALA A 243 9.65 12.45 -19.47
C ALA A 243 9.82 10.92 -19.35
N ASP A 244 10.71 10.46 -18.46
CA ASP A 244 11.05 9.05 -18.28
C ASP A 244 10.17 8.36 -17.22
N LYS A 245 9.20 9.06 -16.59
CA LYS A 245 8.38 8.54 -15.47
C LYS A 245 7.63 7.22 -15.74
N ASN A 246 7.41 6.89 -17.01
CA ASN A 246 6.75 5.64 -17.44
C ASN A 246 7.74 4.46 -17.59
N GLN A 247 9.04 4.74 -17.64
CA GLN A 247 10.14 3.79 -17.66
C GLN A 247 10.54 3.45 -16.23
N ARG A 248 9.74 2.63 -15.54
CA ARG A 248 9.91 2.46 -14.09
C ARG A 248 9.77 1.03 -13.61
N VAL A 249 10.28 0.81 -12.41
CA VAL A 249 9.94 -0.36 -11.58
C VAL A 249 9.29 0.16 -10.31
N GLU A 250 8.05 -0.27 -10.07
CA GLU A 250 7.32 0.04 -8.85
C GLU A 250 7.79 -0.89 -7.73
N ILE A 251 7.92 -0.35 -6.52
CA ILE A 251 8.35 -1.10 -5.35
C ILE A 251 7.21 -1.15 -4.34
N TYR A 252 6.78 -2.36 -4.02
CA TYR A 252 5.77 -2.62 -3.01
C TYR A 252 6.32 -3.50 -1.89
N LEU A 253 5.99 -3.15 -0.66
CA LEU A 253 6.17 -4.01 0.51
C LEU A 253 4.81 -4.62 0.84
N VAL A 254 4.66 -5.91 0.60
CA VAL A 254 3.40 -6.63 0.83
C VAL A 254 3.53 -7.41 2.14
N PRO A 255 2.58 -7.32 3.07
CA PRO A 255 2.67 -8.05 4.33
C PRO A 255 2.73 -9.55 4.08
N ARG A 256 3.59 -10.27 4.81
CA ARG A 256 3.78 -11.71 4.59
C ARG A 256 2.49 -12.47 4.83
N GLY A 257 2.17 -13.38 3.92
CA GLY A 257 0.95 -14.18 3.97
C GLY A 257 -0.33 -13.40 3.64
N SER A 258 -0.24 -12.09 3.36
CA SER A 258 -1.41 -11.32 2.93
C SER A 258 -1.86 -11.72 1.53
N GLN A 259 -3.17 -11.71 1.34
CA GLN A 259 -3.80 -11.84 0.02
C GLN A 259 -3.97 -10.48 -0.66
N SER A 260 -3.72 -9.36 0.05
CA SER A 260 -3.77 -8.02 -0.54
C SER A 260 -2.60 -7.82 -1.49
N MET A 261 -2.88 -7.72 -2.79
CA MET A 261 -1.89 -7.47 -3.83
C MET A 261 -2.04 -6.06 -4.39
N PRO A 262 -0.93 -5.38 -4.76
CA PRO A 262 -1.00 -4.09 -5.43
C PRO A 262 -1.74 -4.18 -6.77
N PRO A 263 -2.50 -3.13 -7.16
CA PRO A 263 -3.30 -3.15 -8.39
C PRO A 263 -2.47 -3.19 -9.69
N ALA A 264 -1.19 -2.84 -9.63
CA ALA A 264 -0.26 -2.91 -10.76
C ALA A 264 0.13 -4.35 -11.13
N VAL A 265 -0.02 -5.29 -10.19
CA VAL A 265 0.31 -6.70 -10.41
C VAL A 265 -0.75 -7.35 -11.31
N LYS A 266 -0.32 -7.98 -12.39
CA LYS A 266 -1.14 -8.74 -13.34
C LYS A 266 -0.89 -10.25 -13.26
N ALA A 267 0.38 -10.64 -13.17
CA ALA A 267 0.83 -12.02 -13.19
C ALA A 267 2.06 -12.19 -12.28
N ILE A 268 1.83 -12.13 -10.98
CA ILE A 268 2.89 -12.27 -9.97
C ILE A 268 3.66 -13.58 -10.11
N LYS A 269 4.99 -13.49 -10.15
CA LYS A 269 5.91 -14.63 -10.29
C LYS A 269 6.90 -14.67 -9.12
N PRO A 270 7.40 -15.86 -8.74
CA PRO A 270 8.60 -15.94 -7.92
C PRO A 270 9.79 -15.36 -8.68
N LEU A 271 10.82 -14.90 -7.97
CA LEU A 271 12.03 -14.40 -8.59
C LEU A 271 12.77 -15.53 -9.34
N PRO A 272 13.15 -15.35 -10.63
CA PRO A 272 13.99 -16.33 -11.32
C PRO A 272 15.44 -16.23 -10.81
N GLU A 273 15.75 -16.95 -9.73
CA GLU A 273 17.02 -16.84 -9.00
C GLU A 273 18.25 -17.05 -9.88
N SER A 274 18.20 -17.99 -10.84
CA SER A 274 19.32 -18.26 -11.75
C SER A 274 19.66 -17.07 -12.65
N GLU A 275 18.64 -16.37 -13.13
CA GLU A 275 18.80 -15.20 -14.00
C GLU A 275 19.35 -14.01 -13.22
N VAL A 276 18.80 -13.78 -12.03
CA VAL A 276 19.26 -12.70 -11.14
C VAL A 276 20.70 -12.95 -10.66
N LYS A 277 21.04 -14.20 -10.36
CA LYS A 277 22.41 -14.58 -10.00
C LYS A 277 23.39 -14.35 -11.16
N ALA A 278 22.95 -14.57 -12.41
CA ALA A 278 23.76 -14.30 -13.60
C ALA A 278 24.03 -12.80 -13.80
N LEU A 279 23.05 -11.94 -13.46
CA LEU A 279 23.22 -10.47 -13.47
C LEU A 279 24.24 -10.01 -12.43
N GLY A 280 24.24 -10.64 -11.25
CA GLY A 280 25.09 -10.26 -10.12
C GLY A 280 24.79 -8.84 -9.63
N CYS A 281 25.60 -8.31 -8.71
CA CYS A 281 25.41 -6.94 -8.24
C CYS A 281 25.76 -5.92 -9.36
N PRO A 282 24.79 -5.14 -9.90
CA PRO A 282 25.06 -4.27 -11.03
C PRO A 282 26.06 -3.16 -10.64
N ARG A 283 27.19 -3.07 -11.34
CA ARG A 283 28.24 -2.04 -11.09
C ARG A 283 27.89 -0.70 -11.69
#